data_AF-A0A833E7Q6-F1
#
_entry.id   AF-A0A833E7Q6-F1
#
_cell.length_a   1.000
_cell.length_b   1.000
_cell.length_c   1.000
_cell.angle_alpha   90.00
_cell.angle_beta   90.00
_cell.angle_gamma   90.00
#
_symmetry.space_group_name_H-M   'P 1'
#
loop_
_entity.id
_entity.type
_entity.pdbx_description
1 polymer ?
#
loop_
_entity_poly.entity_id
_entity_poly.type
_entity_poly.pdbx_seq_one_letter_code
_entity_poly.pdbx_strand_id
1 'polypeptide(L)'
;MPHKLCINDRYMNMGSKMFVRQPVSSKKTRRIISFIENIGFTLISKNIIESIVYVDKELDRRYYLLKTDVCNAIIISFNKYYIPFLETISCFEDIPSITVDEGAAKAVLRGADLMAPGVKNLDEFEKDKLVVIKYNNSYLALGKTLYSSSEIKMMNKGKIVEILHYKGDKLWRRIKSISTEV
;
A
#
# COMPACT_ATOMS: atom_id res chain seq x y z
N MET A 1 5.03 -38.96 -5.73
CA MET A 1 3.63 -38.84 -6.21
C MET A 1 3.17 -37.41 -5.96
N PRO A 2 2.73 -36.64 -6.97
CA PRO A 2 2.28 -35.27 -6.72
C PRO A 2 0.87 -35.32 -6.14
N HIS A 3 0.72 -34.79 -4.94
CA HIS A 3 -0.56 -34.66 -4.24
C HIS A 3 -1.48 -33.73 -5.05
N LYS A 4 -2.66 -34.24 -5.43
CA LYS A 4 -3.73 -33.45 -6.04
C LYS A 4 -4.08 -32.28 -5.13
N LEU A 5 -3.84 -31.05 -5.58
CA LEU A 5 -4.41 -29.83 -4.98
C LEU A 5 -5.93 -29.93 -5.05
N CYS A 6 -6.56 -30.02 -3.88
CA CYS A 6 -8.01 -30.03 -3.74
C CYS A 6 -8.62 -28.78 -4.36
N ILE A 7 -9.72 -28.98 -5.10
CA ILE A 7 -10.41 -27.97 -5.90
C ILE A 7 -11.07 -26.88 -5.03
N ASN A 8 -11.07 -27.04 -3.69
CA ASN A 8 -11.74 -26.17 -2.73
C ASN A 8 -10.94 -24.94 -2.30
N ASP A 9 -9.65 -24.79 -2.65
CA ASP A 9 -8.85 -23.60 -2.29
C ASP A 9 -8.95 -22.43 -3.29
N ARG A 10 -9.80 -22.56 -4.32
CA ARG A 10 -9.97 -21.55 -5.38
C ARG A 10 -10.82 -20.35 -4.94
N TYR A 11 -11.66 -20.54 -3.93
CA TYR A 11 -12.59 -19.53 -3.41
C TYR A 11 -12.48 -19.55 -1.89
N MET A 12 -12.02 -18.45 -1.28
CA MET A 12 -12.18 -18.26 0.15
C MET A 12 -13.56 -17.67 0.38
N ASN A 13 -14.46 -18.44 1.01
CA ASN A 13 -15.78 -17.96 1.43
C ASN A 13 -15.64 -17.19 2.74
N MET A 14 -15.15 -15.96 2.63
CA MET A 14 -15.08 -14.98 3.72
C MET A 14 -16.28 -14.04 3.56
N GLY A 15 -17.34 -14.25 4.35
CA GLY A 15 -18.51 -13.38 4.44
C GLY A 15 -18.97 -12.70 3.13
N SER A 16 -19.77 -13.39 2.33
CA SER A 16 -20.56 -12.81 1.21
C SER A 16 -19.79 -12.20 0.02
N LYS A 17 -18.45 -12.24 -0.03
CA LYS A 17 -17.66 -11.50 -1.03
C LYS A 17 -16.66 -12.38 -1.76
N MET A 18 -16.88 -12.55 -3.08
CA MET A 18 -16.23 -13.56 -3.91
C MET A 18 -14.80 -13.16 -4.31
N PHE A 19 -13.81 -13.51 -3.49
CA PHE A 19 -12.40 -13.44 -3.86
C PHE A 19 -11.97 -14.70 -4.62
N VAL A 20 -11.34 -14.50 -5.77
CA VAL A 20 -10.71 -15.61 -6.51
C VAL A 20 -9.22 -15.60 -6.19
N ARG A 21 -8.72 -16.72 -5.66
CA ARG A 21 -7.30 -16.91 -5.35
C ARG A 21 -6.59 -17.57 -6.53
N GLN A 22 -5.50 -16.96 -7.01
CA GLN A 22 -4.69 -17.51 -8.09
C GLN A 22 -3.19 -17.35 -7.81
N PRO A 23 -2.34 -18.33 -8.20
CA PRO A 23 -0.89 -18.14 -8.18
C PRO A 23 -0.47 -17.07 -9.19
N VAL A 24 0.57 -16.32 -8.85
CA VAL A 24 1.11 -15.27 -9.71
C VAL A 24 2.39 -15.78 -10.36
N SER A 25 2.48 -15.66 -11.69
CA SER A 25 3.71 -16.05 -12.41
C SER A 25 4.93 -15.23 -11.95
N SER A 26 6.11 -15.85 -11.92
CA SER A 26 7.36 -15.18 -11.51
C SER A 26 7.69 -13.94 -12.35
N LYS A 27 7.30 -13.93 -13.64
CA LYS A 27 7.46 -12.76 -14.52
C LYS A 27 6.58 -11.59 -14.08
N LYS A 28 5.34 -11.87 -13.66
CA LYS A 28 4.42 -10.84 -13.15
C LYS A 28 4.88 -10.35 -11.77
N THR A 29 5.29 -11.24 -10.87
CA THR A 29 5.86 -10.87 -9.56
C THR A 29 7.04 -9.92 -9.70
N ARG A 30 8.03 -10.25 -10.55
CA ARG A 30 9.17 -9.35 -10.82
C ARG A 30 8.74 -7.98 -11.32
N ARG A 31 7.78 -7.91 -12.25
CA ARG A 31 7.24 -6.63 -12.76
C ARG A 31 6.59 -5.78 -11.65
N ILE A 32 5.88 -6.43 -10.71
CA ILE A 32 5.26 -5.72 -9.58
C ILE A 32 6.34 -5.16 -8.66
N ILE A 33 7.34 -5.97 -8.31
CA ILE A 33 8.46 -5.54 -7.45
C ILE A 33 9.19 -4.35 -8.08
N SER A 34 9.59 -4.45 -9.35
CA SER A 34 10.27 -3.34 -10.04
C SER A 34 9.41 -2.07 -10.11
N PHE A 35 8.08 -2.20 -10.23
CA PHE A 35 7.20 -1.04 -10.20
C PHE A 35 7.24 -0.35 -8.83
N ILE A 36 7.16 -1.13 -7.75
CA ILE A 36 7.14 -0.62 -6.37
C ILE A 36 8.49 0.01 -6.00
N GLU A 37 9.59 -0.59 -6.45
CA GLU A 37 10.94 -0.03 -6.27
C GLU A 37 11.08 1.33 -6.96
N ASN A 38 10.61 1.46 -8.21
CA ASN A 38 10.69 2.71 -8.97
C ASN A 38 9.92 3.87 -8.30
N ILE A 39 8.82 3.57 -7.62
CA ILE A 39 8.00 4.57 -6.91
C ILE A 39 8.49 4.87 -5.49
N GLY A 40 9.56 4.21 -5.03
CA GLY A 40 10.25 4.52 -3.76
C GLY A 40 10.05 3.52 -2.63
N PHE A 41 9.71 2.26 -2.94
CA PHE A 41 9.49 1.22 -1.93
C PHE A 41 10.30 -0.03 -2.25
N THR A 42 11.26 -0.37 -1.40
CA THR A 42 12.08 -1.57 -1.57
C THR A 42 11.65 -2.62 -0.56
N LEU A 43 11.33 -3.84 -1.02
CA LEU A 43 11.07 -4.94 -0.08
C LEU A 43 12.34 -5.28 0.70
N ILE A 44 12.22 -5.43 2.03
CA ILE A 44 13.31 -5.87 2.93
C ILE A 44 13.93 -7.18 2.42
N SER A 45 13.08 -8.12 2.01
CA SER A 45 13.52 -9.37 1.39
C SER A 45 12.93 -9.54 0.00
N LYS A 46 13.81 -9.84 -0.95
CA LYS A 46 13.44 -10.21 -2.33
C LYS A 46 13.33 -11.72 -2.51
N ASN A 47 13.53 -12.51 -1.45
CA ASN A 47 13.36 -13.96 -1.47
C ASN A 47 11.87 -14.31 -1.40
N ILE A 48 11.20 -14.30 -2.55
CA ILE A 48 9.76 -14.56 -2.64
C ILE A 48 9.49 -16.07 -2.57
N ILE A 49 8.87 -16.51 -1.47
CA ILE A 49 8.46 -17.90 -1.24
C ILE A 49 7.18 -18.21 -2.02
N GLU A 50 6.20 -17.30 -1.97
CA GLU A 50 4.90 -17.48 -2.60
C GLU A 50 4.36 -16.14 -3.11
N SER A 51 3.69 -16.16 -4.26
CA SER A 51 2.96 -14.99 -4.77
C SER A 51 1.54 -15.39 -5.14
N ILE A 52 0.57 -14.74 -4.51
CA ILE A 52 -0.85 -15.00 -4.70
C ILE A 52 -1.52 -13.70 -5.13
N VAL A 53 -2.50 -13.78 -6.04
CA VAL A 53 -3.42 -12.68 -6.32
C VAL A 53 -4.82 -13.05 -5.85
N TYR A 54 -5.46 -12.10 -5.16
CA TYR A 54 -6.86 -12.09 -4.83
C TYR A 54 -7.55 -11.10 -5.75
N VAL A 55 -8.57 -11.56 -6.47
CA VAL A 55 -9.38 -10.70 -7.35
C VAL A 55 -10.70 -10.39 -6.65
N ASP A 56 -10.90 -9.12 -6.35
CA ASP A 56 -12.18 -8.59 -5.85
C ASP A 56 -13.04 -8.15 -7.02
N LYS A 57 -14.03 -8.98 -7.35
CA LYS A 57 -14.93 -8.72 -8.47
C LYS A 57 -15.88 -7.56 -8.22
N GLU A 58 -16.17 -7.23 -6.96
CA GLU A 58 -17.09 -6.14 -6.62
C GLU A 58 -16.44 -4.78 -6.84
N LEU A 59 -15.15 -4.67 -6.49
CA LEU A 59 -14.39 -3.43 -6.64
C LEU A 59 -13.60 -3.35 -7.95
N ASP A 60 -13.61 -4.42 -8.76
CA ASP A 60 -12.71 -4.64 -9.91
C ASP A 60 -11.25 -4.34 -9.54
N ARG A 61 -10.80 -4.95 -8.43
CA ARG A 61 -9.45 -4.73 -7.88
C ARG A 61 -8.71 -6.03 -7.66
N ARG A 62 -7.38 -5.94 -7.70
CA ARG A 62 -6.47 -7.06 -7.43
C ARG A 62 -5.56 -6.73 -6.26
N TYR A 63 -5.41 -7.70 -5.37
CA TYR A 63 -4.53 -7.66 -4.23
C TYR A 63 -3.48 -8.76 -4.38
N TYR A 64 -2.21 -8.41 -4.37
CA TYR A 64 -1.11 -9.35 -4.52
C TYR A 64 -0.47 -9.55 -3.16
N LEU A 65 -0.55 -10.77 -2.64
CA LEU A 65 0.18 -11.19 -1.45
C LEU A 65 1.53 -11.76 -1.90
N LEU A 66 2.60 -11.10 -1.49
CA LEU A 66 3.97 -11.54 -1.67
C LEU A 66 4.47 -12.06 -0.32
N LYS A 67 4.57 -13.37 -0.18
CA LYS A 67 5.18 -13.99 1.01
C LYS A 67 6.67 -14.07 0.80
N THR A 68 7.42 -13.46 1.70
CA THR A 68 8.88 -13.56 1.75
C THR A 68 9.29 -14.42 2.95
N ASP A 69 10.58 -14.70 3.07
CA ASP A 69 11.17 -15.35 4.25
C ASP A 69 11.17 -14.45 5.51
N VAL A 70 10.95 -13.15 5.35
CA VAL A 70 10.94 -12.17 6.46
C VAL A 70 9.53 -11.72 6.83
N CYS A 71 8.66 -11.47 5.85
CA CYS A 71 7.35 -10.90 6.09
C CYS A 71 6.36 -11.18 4.95
N ASN A 72 5.09 -10.82 5.17
CA ASN A 72 4.04 -10.92 4.18
C ASN A 72 3.64 -9.51 3.70
N ALA A 73 4.05 -9.15 2.48
CA ALA A 73 3.70 -7.88 1.87
C ALA A 73 2.40 -7.99 1.06
N ILE A 74 1.47 -7.06 1.25
CA ILE A 74 0.27 -6.95 0.41
C ILE A 74 0.43 -5.73 -0.49
N ILE A 75 0.21 -5.93 -1.79
CA ILE A 75 0.26 -4.88 -2.82
C ILE A 75 -1.12 -4.75 -3.45
N ILE A 76 -1.60 -3.53 -3.61
CA ILE A 76 -2.90 -3.21 -4.19
C ILE A 76 -2.69 -2.64 -5.60
N SER A 77 -3.42 -3.15 -6.59
CA SER A 77 -3.53 -2.47 -7.89
C SER A 77 -4.56 -1.34 -7.84
N PHE A 78 -4.17 -0.13 -8.21
CA PHE A 78 -5.06 1.04 -8.27
C PHE A 78 -4.73 1.93 -9.48
N ASN A 79 -5.67 2.14 -10.41
CA ASN A 79 -5.52 3.06 -11.55
C ASN A 79 -4.16 2.97 -12.28
N LYS A 80 -3.66 1.74 -12.53
CA LYS A 80 -2.35 1.38 -13.12
C LYS A 80 -1.14 1.44 -12.18
N TYR A 81 -1.30 1.93 -10.96
CA TYR A 81 -0.28 1.87 -9.91
C TYR A 81 -0.36 0.56 -9.11
N TYR A 82 0.79 0.15 -8.57
CA TYR A 82 0.88 -0.81 -7.48
C TYR A 82 1.29 -0.05 -6.24
N ILE A 83 0.48 -0.10 -5.19
CA ILE A 83 0.77 0.56 -3.92
C ILE A 83 0.88 -0.50 -2.82
N PRO A 84 1.82 -0.36 -1.87
CA PRO A 84 1.81 -1.18 -0.66
C PRO A 84 0.48 -1.04 0.11
N PHE A 85 0.09 -2.07 0.82
CA PHE A 85 -0.96 -1.97 1.82
C PHE A 85 -0.38 -1.38 3.10
N LEU A 86 -1.08 -0.40 3.70
CA LEU A 86 -0.56 0.37 4.82
C LEU A 86 -0.18 -0.50 6.03
N GLU A 87 -0.91 -1.58 6.30
CA GLU A 87 -0.63 -2.48 7.44
C GLU A 87 0.59 -3.39 7.20
N THR A 88 1.03 -3.55 5.94
CA THR A 88 2.23 -4.32 5.60
C THR A 88 3.40 -3.41 5.26
N ILE A 89 3.35 -2.13 5.64
CA ILE A 89 4.37 -1.15 5.27
C ILE A 89 5.72 -1.44 5.93
N SER A 90 5.72 -2.15 7.06
CA SER A 90 6.93 -2.63 7.73
C SER A 90 7.71 -3.68 6.93
N CYS A 91 7.18 -4.17 5.80
CA CYS A 91 7.90 -5.05 4.88
C CYS A 91 8.85 -4.30 3.92
N PHE A 92 8.87 -2.97 3.98
CA PHE A 92 9.62 -2.15 3.06
C PHE A 92 10.68 -1.32 3.79
N GLU A 93 11.83 -1.15 3.15
CA GLU A 93 12.93 -0.28 3.59
C GLU A 93 12.80 1.10 2.97
N ASP A 94 13.51 2.08 3.54
CA ASP A 94 13.67 3.44 3.01
C ASP A 94 12.36 4.15 2.70
N ILE A 95 11.38 4.05 3.60
CA ILE A 95 10.07 4.62 3.38
C ILE A 95 10.06 6.11 3.77
N PRO A 96 10.13 7.04 2.79
CA PRO A 96 10.08 8.45 3.11
C PRO A 96 8.73 8.80 3.73
N SER A 97 8.75 9.69 4.69
CA SER A 97 7.56 10.03 5.46
C SER A 97 7.39 11.51 5.69
N ILE A 98 6.12 11.88 5.88
CA ILE A 98 5.71 13.23 6.26
C ILE A 98 4.94 13.13 7.57
N THR A 99 5.46 13.80 8.59
CA THR A 99 4.78 13.94 9.88
C THR A 99 3.90 15.18 9.85
N VAL A 100 2.63 15.01 10.20
CA VAL A 100 1.61 16.06 10.12
C VAL A 100 1.11 16.48 11.50
N ASP A 101 0.41 17.60 11.58
CA ASP A 101 -0.34 17.96 12.79
C ASP A 101 -1.66 17.20 12.93
N GLU A 102 -2.31 17.38 14.08
CA GLU A 102 -3.57 16.70 14.40
C GLU A 102 -4.72 17.07 13.43
N GLY A 103 -4.77 18.32 12.97
CA GLY A 103 -5.81 18.81 12.06
C GLY A 103 -5.70 18.12 10.70
N ALA A 104 -4.49 18.09 10.15
CA ALA A 104 -4.17 17.39 8.92
C ALA A 104 -4.34 15.87 9.06
N ALA A 105 -3.94 15.27 10.18
CA ALA A 105 -4.17 13.86 10.47
C ALA A 105 -5.66 13.48 10.38
N LYS A 106 -6.53 14.26 11.03
CA LYS A 106 -7.99 14.05 10.99
C LYS A 106 -8.57 14.26 9.59
N ALA A 107 -8.02 15.18 8.79
CA ALA A 107 -8.45 15.41 7.42
C ALA A 107 -8.07 14.23 6.50
N VAL A 108 -6.82 13.76 6.58
CA VAL A 108 -6.32 12.62 5.81
C VAL A 108 -7.11 11.34 6.11
N LEU A 109 -7.43 11.08 7.37
CA LEU A 109 -8.26 9.93 7.76
C LEU A 109 -9.73 10.02 7.28
N ARG A 110 -10.15 11.18 6.77
CA ARG A 110 -11.46 11.35 6.09
C ARG A 110 -11.33 11.31 4.56
N GLY A 111 -10.13 11.06 4.03
CA GLY A 111 -9.85 10.96 2.61
C GLY A 111 -9.49 12.27 1.93
N ALA A 112 -9.12 13.31 2.68
CA ALA A 112 -8.61 14.55 2.10
C ALA A 112 -7.14 14.40 1.66
N ASP A 113 -6.77 15.09 0.60
CA ASP A 113 -5.37 15.27 0.19
C ASP A 113 -4.58 16.08 1.25
N LEU A 114 -3.25 15.89 1.30
CA LEU A 114 -2.42 16.65 2.23
C LEU A 114 -2.09 18.03 1.66
N MET A 115 -2.32 19.05 2.49
CA MET A 115 -2.02 20.45 2.20
C MET A 115 -0.75 20.89 2.94
N ALA A 116 0.02 21.80 2.34
CA ALA A 116 1.30 22.29 2.89
C ALA A 116 1.24 22.78 4.35
N PRO A 117 0.21 23.54 4.79
CA PRO A 117 0.16 24.06 6.17
C PRO A 117 0.15 22.98 7.26
N GLY A 118 -0.29 21.76 6.93
CA GLY A 118 -0.44 20.66 7.89
C GLY A 118 0.85 19.89 8.18
N VAL A 119 1.96 20.23 7.52
CA VAL A 119 3.24 19.52 7.65
C VAL A 119 4.02 20.01 8.87
N LYS A 120 4.53 19.08 9.67
CA LYS A 120 5.40 19.36 10.83
C LYS A 120 6.85 18.93 10.59
N ASN A 121 7.05 17.80 9.93
CA ASN A 121 8.37 17.33 9.52
C ASN A 121 8.24 16.46 8.27
N LEU A 122 9.31 16.32 7.51
CA LEU A 122 9.36 15.47 6.32
C LEU A 122 10.78 14.97 6.04
N ASP A 123 10.87 13.72 5.61
CA ASP A 123 12.12 13.11 5.14
C ASP A 123 12.53 13.66 3.77
N GLU A 124 13.73 13.34 3.30
CA GLU A 124 14.16 13.72 1.95
C GLU A 124 13.57 12.79 0.89
N PHE A 125 13.01 13.38 -0.17
CA PHE A 125 12.46 12.65 -1.30
C PHE A 125 12.31 13.56 -2.53
N GLU A 126 12.33 12.92 -3.69
CA GLU A 126 12.06 13.55 -4.97
C GLU A 126 10.57 13.73 -5.24
N LYS A 127 10.26 14.54 -6.25
CA LYS A 127 8.91 14.68 -6.78
C LYS A 127 8.36 13.34 -7.29
N ASP A 128 7.03 13.18 -7.24
CA ASP A 128 6.30 12.01 -7.74
C ASP A 128 6.60 10.69 -6.99
N LYS A 129 7.19 10.77 -5.80
CA LYS A 129 7.48 9.63 -4.93
C LYS A 129 6.30 9.29 -4.04
N LEU A 130 6.16 8.01 -3.71
CA LEU A 130 5.23 7.60 -2.67
C LEU A 130 5.84 7.87 -1.29
N VAL A 131 5.02 8.37 -0.37
CA VAL A 131 5.39 8.68 1.01
C VAL A 131 4.35 8.13 1.99
N VAL A 132 4.78 7.84 3.23
CA VAL A 132 3.89 7.54 4.33
C VAL A 132 3.55 8.82 5.10
N ILE A 133 2.27 9.07 5.32
CA ILE A 133 1.81 10.14 6.21
C ILE A 133 1.72 9.59 7.64
N LYS A 134 2.36 10.30 8.57
CA LYS A 134 2.49 9.90 9.98
C LYS A 134 1.90 10.96 10.90
N TYR A 135 1.33 10.51 12.02
CA TYR A 135 1.00 11.36 13.16
C TYR A 135 1.44 10.62 14.42
N ASN A 136 2.30 11.25 15.22
CA ASN A 136 3.01 10.59 16.32
C ASN A 136 3.69 9.30 15.81
N ASN A 137 3.48 8.17 16.50
CA ASN A 137 4.05 6.87 16.15
C ASN A 137 3.15 6.04 15.21
N SER A 138 2.13 6.65 14.59
CA SER A 138 1.13 5.95 13.78
C SER A 138 1.22 6.31 12.30
N TYR A 139 1.21 5.28 11.44
CA TYR A 139 1.05 5.43 9.99
C TYR A 139 -0.43 5.61 9.65
N LEU A 140 -0.75 6.69 8.94
CA LEU A 140 -2.13 7.07 8.64
C LEU A 140 -2.51 6.78 7.19
N ALA A 141 -1.61 7.05 6.27
CA ALA A 141 -1.89 6.98 4.84
C ALA A 141 -0.63 6.79 3.99
N LEU A 142 -0.84 6.37 2.76
CA LEU A 142 0.09 6.41 1.65
C LEU A 142 -0.40 7.45 0.65
N GLY A 143 0.52 8.28 0.18
CA GLY A 143 0.22 9.27 -0.83
C GLY A 143 1.37 9.48 -1.79
N LYS A 144 1.08 10.11 -2.93
CA LYS A 144 2.07 10.48 -3.93
C LYS A 144 2.37 11.97 -3.84
N THR A 145 3.64 12.33 -3.72
CA THR A 145 4.08 13.71 -3.63
C THR A 145 3.92 14.41 -4.98
N LEU A 146 3.50 15.68 -4.94
CA LEU A 146 3.38 16.53 -6.13
C LEU A 146 4.64 17.38 -6.36
N TYR A 147 5.50 17.45 -5.36
CA TYR A 147 6.70 18.28 -5.27
C TYR A 147 7.78 17.52 -4.48
N SER A 148 9.04 17.91 -4.63
CA SER A 148 10.14 17.37 -3.82
C SER A 148 10.08 17.87 -2.36
N SER A 149 10.84 17.24 -1.47
CA SER A 149 10.96 17.66 -0.08
C SER A 149 11.47 19.12 0.05
N SER A 150 12.41 19.53 -0.80
CA SER A 150 12.96 20.89 -0.80
C SER A 150 11.94 21.93 -1.27
N GLU A 151 11.14 21.62 -2.30
CA GLU A 151 10.05 22.47 -2.75
C GLU A 151 8.96 22.62 -1.67
N ILE A 152 8.54 21.51 -1.05
CA ILE A 152 7.49 21.51 -0.01
C ILE A 152 7.89 22.39 1.18
N LYS A 153 9.17 22.37 1.59
CA LYS A 153 9.68 23.20 2.70
C LYS A 153 9.51 24.71 2.43
N MET A 154 9.43 25.14 1.17
CA MET A 154 9.24 26.53 0.78
C MET A 154 7.76 26.91 0.57
N MET A 155 6.84 25.95 0.63
CA MET A 155 5.42 26.15 0.38
C MET A 155 4.64 26.45 1.66
N ASN A 156 3.87 27.53 1.66
CA ASN A 156 2.98 27.88 2.78
C ASN A 156 1.51 27.53 2.53
N LYS A 157 1.14 27.10 1.32
CA LYS A 157 -0.24 26.78 0.94
C LYS A 157 -0.28 25.81 -0.24
N GLY A 158 -1.46 25.24 -0.48
CA GLY A 158 -1.72 24.36 -1.61
C GLY A 158 -1.55 22.88 -1.29
N LYS A 159 -2.03 22.04 -2.21
CA LYS A 159 -1.94 20.59 -2.12
C LYS A 159 -0.52 20.13 -2.42
N ILE A 160 0.02 19.23 -1.60
CA ILE A 160 1.39 18.72 -1.73
C ILE A 160 1.46 17.20 -1.90
N VAL A 161 0.44 16.47 -1.43
CA VAL A 161 0.37 15.00 -1.59
C VAL A 161 -1.06 14.61 -1.97
N GLU A 162 -1.18 13.78 -3.00
CA GLU A 162 -2.41 13.08 -3.35
C GLU A 162 -2.52 11.79 -2.52
N ILE A 163 -3.58 11.65 -1.72
CA ILE A 163 -3.76 10.46 -0.87
C ILE A 163 -4.33 9.31 -1.69
N LEU A 164 -3.59 8.19 -1.72
CA LEU A 164 -3.96 7.01 -2.49
C LEU A 164 -4.64 5.94 -1.63
N HIS A 165 -4.22 5.83 -0.38
CA HIS A 165 -4.73 4.83 0.55
C HIS A 165 -4.57 5.31 1.98
N TYR A 166 -5.59 5.15 2.82
CA TYR A 166 -5.51 5.55 4.23
C TYR A 166 -6.24 4.58 5.16
N LYS A 167 -5.86 4.61 6.43
CA LYS A 167 -6.45 3.78 7.47
C LYS A 167 -7.95 4.05 7.56
N GLY A 168 -8.76 3.00 7.41
CA GLY A 168 -10.23 3.08 7.46
C GLY A 168 -10.91 3.36 6.11
N ASP A 169 -10.16 3.57 5.03
CA ASP A 169 -10.76 3.69 3.70
C ASP A 169 -11.45 2.39 3.25
N LYS A 170 -12.12 2.42 2.10
CA LYS A 170 -12.85 1.26 1.58
C LYS A 170 -11.92 0.06 1.33
N LEU A 171 -10.68 0.29 0.89
CA LEU A 171 -9.70 -0.77 0.62
C LEU A 171 -9.19 -1.38 1.92
N TRP A 172 -8.89 -0.53 2.90
CA TRP A 172 -8.39 -0.92 4.21
C TRP A 172 -9.39 -1.83 4.90
N ARG A 173 -10.66 -1.40 4.96
CA ARG A 173 -11.72 -2.21 5.57
C ARG A 173 -11.92 -3.54 4.84
N ARG A 174 -11.85 -3.51 3.50
CA ARG A 174 -12.00 -4.71 2.66
C ARG A 174 -10.87 -5.71 2.86
N ILE A 175 -9.62 -5.26 2.94
CA ILE A 175 -8.46 -6.14 3.15
C ILE A 175 -8.42 -6.61 4.61
N LYS A 176 -8.73 -5.76 5.59
CA LYS A 176 -8.79 -6.17 7.00
C LYS A 176 -9.84 -7.25 7.23
N SER A 177 -11.01 -7.19 6.59
CA SER A 177 -11.99 -8.27 6.70
C SER A 177 -11.46 -9.60 6.16
N ILE A 178 -10.52 -9.58 5.21
CA ILE A 178 -9.87 -10.80 4.67
C ILE A 178 -8.78 -11.27 5.63
N SER A 179 -7.94 -10.36 6.13
CA SER A 179 -6.77 -10.69 6.96
C SER A 179 -7.11 -11.10 8.39
N THR A 180 -8.36 -10.93 8.83
CA THR A 180 -8.81 -11.35 10.18
C THR A 180 -9.21 -12.83 10.19
N GLU A 181 -9.19 -13.50 9.04
CA GLU A 181 -9.55 -14.91 8.85
C GLU A 181 -8.37 -15.76 8.31
N VAL A 182 -7.14 -15.23 8.35
CA VAL A 182 -5.89 -15.94 7.99
C VAL A 182 -4.99 -16.09 9.20
#